data_AF-X5J9P6-F1
#
_entry.id   AF-X5J9P6-F1
#
_cell.length_a   1.000
_cell.length_b   1.000
_cell.length_c   1.000
_cell.angle_alpha   90.00
_cell.angle_beta   90.00
_cell.angle_gamma   90.00
#
_symmetry.space_group_name_H-M   'P 1'
#
loop_
_entity.id
_entity.type
_entity.pdbx_description
1 polymer ?
#
loop_
_entity_poly.entity_id
_entity_poly.type
_entity_poly.pdbx_seq_one_letter_code
_entity_poly.pdbx_strand_id
1 'polypeptide(L)'
;MHQINNSFKDKFYKTIMPFVYNIGAAVVILGAMFKLLNLPGGSLMLGIGLSTEALIFFLSAFEPREKTISVSKSHPNLPTDFEDKWSNYMHHIELMTHTLSAMNAFYKNSLKEIEEAGNEAIKFKKELTALNEKLTELNAIYTQTLKAFKR
;
A
#
# COMPACT_ATOMS: atom_id res chain seq x y z
N MET A 1 6.65 35.07 -40.08
CA MET A 1 5.52 35.19 -39.15
C MET A 1 5.26 33.84 -38.50
N HIS A 2 5.53 33.68 -37.19
CA HIS A 2 4.90 32.66 -36.33
C HIS A 2 5.40 32.85 -34.89
N GLN A 3 4.75 33.72 -34.13
CA GLN A 3 5.09 33.91 -32.72
C GLN A 3 3.90 34.51 -31.95
N ILE A 4 2.78 33.79 -31.83
CA ILE A 4 1.66 34.27 -30.97
C ILE A 4 1.03 33.18 -30.06
N ASN A 5 1.24 31.86 -30.24
CA ASN A 5 0.41 30.87 -29.53
C ASN A 5 1.09 29.90 -28.52
N ASN A 6 2.33 30.19 -28.06
CA ASN A 6 3.05 29.27 -27.15
C ASN A 6 2.92 29.63 -25.65
N SER A 7 2.58 30.88 -25.28
CA SER A 7 2.61 31.29 -23.87
C SER A 7 1.50 30.65 -23.01
N PHE A 8 0.29 30.47 -23.56
CA PHE A 8 -0.83 29.88 -22.81
C PHE A 8 -0.70 28.37 -22.68
N LYS A 9 -0.34 27.67 -23.77
CA LYS A 9 -0.11 26.23 -23.76
C LYS A 9 1.07 25.84 -22.86
N ASP A 10 2.20 26.55 -22.94
CA ASP A 10 3.36 26.26 -22.10
C ASP A 10 3.07 26.46 -20.61
N LYS A 11 2.30 27.50 -20.24
CA LYS A 11 1.85 27.71 -18.85
C LYS A 11 0.84 26.66 -18.41
N PHE A 12 -0.08 26.27 -19.29
CA PHE A 12 -1.08 25.25 -18.98
C PHE A 12 -0.41 23.89 -18.75
N TYR A 13 0.48 23.45 -19.64
CA TYR A 13 1.19 22.18 -19.50
C TYR A 13 2.27 22.19 -18.40
N LYS A 14 2.92 23.32 -18.10
CA LYS A 14 3.94 23.35 -17.03
C LYS A 14 3.37 23.60 -15.64
N THR A 15 2.21 24.25 -15.53
CA THR A 15 1.65 24.66 -14.23
C THR A 15 0.34 23.97 -13.89
N ILE A 16 -0.61 23.81 -14.82
CA ILE A 16 -1.91 23.19 -14.52
C ILE A 16 -1.80 21.67 -14.47
N MET A 17 -0.97 21.11 -15.34
CA MET A 17 -0.88 19.67 -15.56
C MET A 17 -0.34 18.88 -14.35
N PRO A 18 0.71 19.34 -13.62
CA PRO A 18 1.09 18.71 -12.34
C PRO A 18 -0.02 18.79 -11.28
N PHE A 19 -0.79 19.88 -11.27
CA PHE A 19 -1.92 20.03 -10.34
C PHE A 19 -3.05 19.05 -10.67
N VAL A 20 -3.38 18.85 -11.95
CA VAL A 20 -4.43 17.90 -12.36
C VAL A 20 -4.04 16.47 -11.98
N TYR A 21 -2.78 16.06 -12.16
CA TYR A 21 -2.32 14.74 -11.70
C TYR A 21 -2.44 14.59 -10.18
N ASN A 22 -2.01 15.59 -9.41
CA ASN A 22 -2.10 15.54 -7.94
C ASN A 22 -3.55 15.53 -7.44
N ILE A 23 -4.46 16.25 -8.10
CA ILE A 23 -5.89 16.25 -7.78
C ILE A 23 -6.52 14.90 -8.12
N GLY A 24 -6.20 14.32 -9.29
CA GLY A 24 -6.65 12.99 -9.69
C GLY A 24 -6.26 11.91 -8.68
N ALA A 25 -4.97 11.88 -8.34
CA ALA A 25 -4.43 10.95 -7.35
C ALA A 25 -5.13 11.08 -5.98
N ALA A 26 -5.45 12.29 -5.53
CA ALA A 26 -6.18 12.49 -4.27
C ALA A 26 -7.58 11.85 -4.30
N VAL A 27 -8.32 11.98 -5.40
CA VAL A 27 -9.66 11.37 -5.55
C VAL A 27 -9.56 9.83 -5.55
N VAL A 28 -8.54 9.26 -6.21
CA VAL A 28 -8.29 7.81 -6.21
C VAL A 28 -7.99 7.30 -4.80
N ILE A 29 -7.12 8.00 -4.06
CA ILE A 29 -6.74 7.64 -2.70
C ILE A 29 -7.96 7.66 -1.78
N LEU A 30 -8.84 8.66 -1.91
CA LEU A 30 -10.10 8.71 -1.15
C LEU A 30 -11.03 7.54 -1.49
N GLY A 31 -11.14 7.16 -2.76
CA GLY A 31 -11.91 5.98 -3.18
C GLY A 31 -11.35 4.67 -2.63
N ALA A 32 -10.03 4.51 -2.66
CA ALA A 32 -9.35 3.36 -2.05
C ALA A 32 -9.57 3.32 -0.53
N MET A 33 -9.46 4.47 0.14
CA MET A 33 -9.71 4.58 1.59
C MET A 33 -11.12 4.14 1.97
N PHE A 34 -12.15 4.57 1.21
CA PHE A 34 -13.54 4.15 1.46
C PHE A 34 -13.74 2.64 1.29
N LYS A 35 -13.06 2.04 0.31
CA LYS A 35 -13.09 0.59 0.10
C LYS A 35 -12.40 -0.17 1.24
N LEU A 36 -11.27 0.34 1.75
CA LEU A 36 -10.50 -0.26 2.85
C LEU A 36 -11.24 -0.16 4.19
N LEU A 37 -11.88 0.97 4.48
CA LEU A 37 -12.67 1.20 5.70
C LEU A 37 -14.06 0.54 5.66
N ASN A 38 -14.40 -0.16 4.56
CA ASN A 38 -15.67 -0.84 4.35
C ASN A 38 -16.89 0.09 4.53
N LEU A 39 -16.73 1.37 4.15
CA LEU A 39 -17.78 2.37 4.23
C LEU A 39 -18.87 2.09 3.18
N PRO A 40 -20.14 2.40 3.48
CA PRO A 40 -21.23 2.24 2.52
C PRO A 40 -20.92 3.05 1.25
N GLY A 41 -21.00 2.40 0.09
CA GLY A 41 -20.65 3.02 -1.19
C GLY A 41 -19.16 2.98 -1.56
N GLY A 42 -18.31 2.27 -0.80
CA GLY A 42 -16.87 2.22 -1.09
C GLY A 42 -16.50 1.68 -2.48
N SER A 43 -17.25 0.72 -3.02
CA SER A 43 -17.07 0.26 -4.41
C SER A 43 -17.39 1.35 -5.44
N LEU A 44 -18.42 2.17 -5.18
CA LEU A 44 -18.83 3.25 -6.08
C LEU A 44 -17.81 4.39 -6.05
N MET A 45 -17.36 4.80 -4.86
CA MET A 45 -16.34 5.84 -4.71
C MET A 45 -14.99 5.42 -5.31
N LEU A 46 -14.60 4.14 -5.15
CA LEU A 46 -13.42 3.57 -5.80
C LEU A 46 -13.56 3.62 -7.34
N GLY A 47 -14.72 3.24 -7.86
CA GLY A 47 -15.01 3.31 -9.29
C GLY A 47 -14.89 4.73 -9.84
N ILE A 48 -15.38 5.74 -9.12
CA ILE A 48 -15.26 7.15 -9.49
C ILE A 48 -13.78 7.59 -9.48
N GLY A 49 -13.03 7.24 -8.44
CA GLY A 49 -11.59 7.55 -8.36
C GLY A 49 -10.80 6.96 -9.52
N LEU A 50 -10.95 5.66 -9.78
CA LEU A 50 -10.26 4.98 -10.88
C LEU A 50 -10.67 5.52 -12.26
N SER A 51 -11.94 5.86 -12.44
CA SER A 51 -12.42 6.47 -13.69
C SER A 51 -11.84 7.87 -13.92
N THR A 52 -11.66 8.64 -12.84
CA THR A 52 -11.01 9.96 -12.88
C THR A 52 -9.55 9.82 -13.32
N GLU A 53 -8.82 8.86 -12.76
CA GLU A 53 -7.42 8.59 -13.15
C GLU A 53 -7.31 8.10 -14.60
N ALA A 54 -8.23 7.24 -15.05
CA ALA A 54 -8.25 6.76 -16.43
C ALA A 54 -8.42 7.90 -17.45
N LEU A 55 -9.24 8.91 -17.13
CA LEU A 55 -9.41 10.08 -17.97
C LEU A 55 -8.16 10.98 -17.99
N ILE A 56 -7.54 11.19 -16.83
CA ILE A 56 -6.32 11.99 -16.73
C ILE A 56 -5.17 11.33 -17.52
N PHE A 57 -5.01 10.01 -17.38
CA PHE A 57 -4.00 9.24 -18.10
C PHE A 57 -4.25 9.25 -19.63
N PHE A 58 -5.52 9.19 -20.04
CA PHE A 58 -5.88 9.32 -21.46
C PHE A 58 -5.51 10.69 -22.03
N LEU A 59 -5.76 11.77 -21.30
CA LEU A 59 -5.40 13.13 -21.74
C LEU A 59 -3.88 13.35 -21.74
N SER A 60 -3.15 12.76 -20.79
CA SER A 60 -1.68 12.76 -20.71
C SER A 60 -1.00 12.20 -21.97
N ALA A 61 -1.63 11.21 -22.63
CA ALA A 61 -1.08 10.61 -23.84
C ALA A 61 -0.91 11.59 -25.01
N PHE A 62 -1.61 12.73 -24.99
CA PHE A 62 -1.51 13.78 -25.99
C PHE A 62 -0.46 14.86 -25.65
N GLU A 63 0.33 14.68 -24.58
CA GLU A 63 1.36 15.63 -24.15
C GLU A 63 2.69 15.52 -24.92
N PRO A 64 3.32 16.65 -25.29
CA PRO A 64 4.65 16.63 -25.89
C PRO A 64 5.72 16.17 -24.89
N ARG A 65 6.45 15.09 -25.18
CA ARG A 65 7.55 14.58 -24.33
C ARG A 65 8.79 15.49 -24.41
N GLU A 66 9.26 16.04 -23.28
CA GLU A 66 10.51 16.81 -23.22
C GLU A 66 11.77 15.90 -23.32
N LYS A 67 12.76 16.31 -24.13
CA LYS A 67 14.02 15.58 -24.39
C LYS A 67 14.96 15.67 -23.18
N THR A 68 15.38 14.52 -22.63
CA THR A 68 16.40 14.46 -21.56
C THR A 68 17.82 14.56 -22.13
N ILE A 69 18.70 15.30 -21.44
CA ILE A 69 20.10 15.55 -21.82
C ILE A 69 20.95 14.31 -21.50
N SER A 70 21.70 13.82 -22.49
CA SER A 70 22.59 12.64 -22.40
C SER A 70 23.87 12.95 -21.63
N VAL A 71 24.02 12.37 -20.45
CA VAL A 71 25.24 12.41 -19.64
C VAL A 71 26.24 11.38 -20.20
N SER A 72 27.14 11.82 -21.07
CA SER A 72 28.31 11.04 -21.50
C SER A 72 29.56 11.92 -21.44
N LYS A 73 30.13 12.10 -20.25
CA LYS A 73 31.50 12.60 -20.10
C LYS A 73 32.21 11.79 -19.02
N SER A 74 32.79 10.69 -19.50
CA SER A 74 33.67 9.74 -18.81
C SER A 74 35.01 10.38 -18.45
N HIS A 75 35.51 10.14 -17.22
CA HIS A 75 36.85 10.57 -16.79
C HIS A 75 37.78 9.36 -16.53
N PRO A 76 38.97 9.31 -17.16
CA PRO A 76 40.04 8.37 -16.88
C PRO A 76 40.97 8.94 -15.79
N ASN A 77 41.64 8.04 -15.04
CA ASN A 77 42.53 8.28 -13.89
C ASN A 77 41.79 8.29 -12.54
N LEU A 78 42.00 7.22 -11.77
CA LEU A 78 41.51 7.05 -10.40
C LEU A 78 42.60 7.55 -9.44
N PRO A 79 42.49 8.76 -8.88
CA PRO A 79 43.46 9.25 -7.88
C PRO A 79 43.37 8.39 -6.61
N THR A 80 44.40 8.35 -5.77
CA THR A 80 44.45 7.65 -4.47
C THR A 80 43.26 7.94 -3.54
N ASP A 81 42.63 9.12 -3.68
CA ASP A 81 41.33 9.49 -3.07
C ASP A 81 40.18 8.52 -3.44
N PHE A 82 40.22 7.92 -4.62
CA PHE A 82 39.25 6.94 -5.07
C PHE A 82 39.27 5.70 -4.18
N GLU A 83 40.43 5.07 -3.95
CA GLU A 83 40.51 3.84 -3.14
C GLU A 83 40.01 4.04 -1.71
N ASP A 84 40.35 5.17 -1.08
CA ASP A 84 39.84 5.53 0.25
C ASP A 84 38.31 5.73 0.24
N LYS A 85 37.78 6.38 -0.80
CA LYS A 85 36.33 6.48 -1.00
C LYS A 85 35.69 5.11 -1.20
N TRP A 86 36.26 4.21 -2.00
CA TRP A 86 35.71 2.87 -2.21
C TRP A 86 35.72 2.03 -0.95
N SER A 87 36.79 2.09 -0.16
CA SER A 87 36.86 1.43 1.13
C SER A 87 35.71 1.90 2.04
N ASN A 88 35.49 3.22 2.10
CA ASN A 88 34.37 3.80 2.85
C ASN A 88 32.99 3.40 2.28
N TYR A 89 32.82 3.33 0.97
CA TYR A 89 31.57 2.87 0.34
C TYR A 89 31.30 1.40 0.62
N MET A 90 32.31 0.54 0.49
CA MET A 90 32.18 -0.89 0.74
C MET A 90 31.85 -1.16 2.21
N HIS A 91 32.47 -0.43 3.14
CA HIS A 91 32.13 -0.52 4.56
C HIS A 91 30.67 -0.14 4.86
N HIS A 92 30.16 0.92 4.23
CA HIS A 92 28.74 1.28 4.37
C HIS A 92 27.80 0.23 3.77
N ILE A 93 28.18 -0.38 2.64
CA ILE A 93 27.39 -1.45 2.02
C ILE A 93 27.37 -2.70 2.91
N GLU A 94 28.49 -3.03 3.56
CA GLU A 94 28.58 -4.16 4.49
C GLU A 94 27.68 -3.94 5.71
N LEU A 95 27.75 -2.76 6.35
CA LEU A 95 26.88 -2.39 7.46
C LEU A 95 25.39 -2.47 7.06
N MET A 96 25.03 -1.91 5.90
CA MET A 96 23.66 -1.97 5.37
C MET A 96 23.21 -3.42 5.11
N THR A 97 24.08 -4.28 4.60
CA THR A 97 23.77 -5.69 4.34
C THR A 97 23.46 -6.43 5.64
N HIS A 98 24.26 -6.19 6.69
CA HIS A 98 24.01 -6.76 8.01
C HIS A 98 22.71 -6.25 8.63
N THR A 99 22.42 -4.94 8.53
CA THR A 99 21.15 -4.36 9.01
C THR A 99 19.96 -4.96 8.28
N LEU A 100 20.02 -5.09 6.96
CA LEU A 100 18.95 -5.71 6.17
C LEU A 100 18.73 -7.18 6.55
N SER A 101 19.81 -7.93 6.79
CA SER A 101 19.72 -9.33 7.25
C SER A 101 19.03 -9.44 8.63
N ALA A 102 19.42 -8.58 9.58
CA ALA A 102 18.81 -8.53 10.90
C ALA A 102 17.33 -8.13 10.84
N MET A 103 16.98 -7.15 10.00
CA MET A 103 15.59 -6.76 9.76
C MET A 103 14.78 -7.90 9.16
N ASN A 104 15.31 -8.59 8.14
CA ASN A 104 14.62 -9.73 7.52
C ASN A 104 14.37 -10.86 8.54
N ALA A 105 15.33 -11.13 9.42
CA ALA A 105 15.16 -12.08 10.51
C ALA A 105 14.06 -11.61 11.51
N PHE A 106 14.05 -10.34 11.88
CA PHE A 106 13.01 -9.76 12.73
C PHE A 106 11.62 -9.88 12.10
N TYR A 107 11.45 -9.46 10.84
CA TYR A 107 10.19 -9.60 10.12
C TYR A 107 9.71 -11.05 10.10
N LYS A 108 10.61 -12.00 9.82
CA LYS A 108 10.28 -13.43 9.83
C LYS A 108 9.80 -13.89 11.21
N ASN A 109 10.43 -13.44 12.28
CA ASN A 109 10.03 -13.80 13.64
C ASN A 109 8.68 -13.16 14.03
N SER A 110 8.48 -11.87 13.77
CA SER A 110 7.20 -11.21 14.04
C SER A 110 6.04 -11.81 13.23
N LEU A 111 6.28 -12.21 11.98
CA LEU A 111 5.26 -12.93 11.20
C LEU A 111 4.89 -14.27 11.83
N LYS A 112 5.86 -15.03 12.35
CA LYS A 112 5.59 -16.27 13.06
C LYS A 112 4.79 -16.04 14.34
N GLU A 113 5.15 -15.04 15.14
CA GLU A 113 4.42 -14.70 16.37
C GLU A 113 2.96 -14.30 16.06
N ILE A 114 2.73 -13.54 14.98
CA ILE A 114 1.38 -13.18 14.52
C ILE A 114 0.61 -14.42 14.06
N GLU A 115 1.25 -15.33 13.33
CA GLU A 115 0.63 -16.58 12.87
C GLU A 115 0.23 -17.48 14.06
N GLU A 116 1.12 -17.63 15.04
CA GLU A 116 0.86 -18.39 16.28
C GLU A 116 -0.29 -17.77 17.07
N ALA A 117 -0.28 -16.45 17.30
CA ALA A 117 -1.38 -15.74 17.97
C ALA A 117 -2.70 -15.86 17.20
N GLY A 118 -2.66 -15.83 15.87
CA GLY A 118 -3.82 -16.05 15.00
C GLY A 118 -4.39 -17.46 15.15
N ASN A 119 -3.53 -18.47 15.19
CA ASN A 119 -3.92 -19.87 15.41
C ASN A 119 -4.53 -20.08 16.81
N GLU A 120 -3.99 -19.44 17.85
CA GLU A 120 -4.57 -19.46 19.18
C GLU A 120 -5.95 -18.80 19.22
N ALA A 121 -6.12 -17.64 18.55
CA ALA A 121 -7.42 -16.98 18.45
C ALA A 121 -8.47 -17.85 17.72
N ILE A 122 -8.06 -18.55 16.66
CA ILE A 122 -8.92 -19.52 15.95
C ILE A 122 -9.32 -20.66 16.90
N LYS A 123 -8.37 -21.21 17.66
CA LYS A 123 -8.64 -22.26 18.64
C LYS A 123 -9.59 -21.79 19.74
N PHE A 124 -9.36 -20.61 20.28
CA PHE A 124 -10.24 -20.00 21.28
C PHE A 124 -11.66 -19.80 20.76
N LYS A 125 -11.82 -19.31 19.52
CA LYS A 125 -13.13 -19.20 18.87
C LYS A 125 -13.83 -20.56 18.77
N LYS A 126 -13.10 -21.63 18.42
CA LYS A 126 -13.64 -22.99 18.36
C LYS A 126 -14.09 -23.48 19.74
N GLU A 127 -13.29 -23.24 20.78
CA GLU A 127 -13.64 -23.60 22.16
C GLU A 127 -14.88 -22.83 22.66
N LEU A 128 -14.99 -21.53 22.36
CA LEU A 128 -16.18 -20.74 22.68
C LEU A 128 -17.44 -21.24 21.96
N THR A 129 -17.31 -21.63 20.70
CA THR A 129 -18.43 -22.19 19.93
C THR A 129 -18.91 -23.49 20.58
N ALA A 130 -17.98 -24.40 20.90
CA ALA A 130 -18.30 -25.65 21.58
C ALA A 130 -18.90 -25.43 22.98
N LEU A 131 -18.44 -24.41 23.72
CA LEU A 131 -19.02 -24.05 25.02
C LEU A 131 -20.46 -23.55 24.87
N ASN A 132 -20.72 -22.69 23.87
CA ASN A 132 -22.05 -22.16 23.60
C ASN A 132 -23.02 -23.27 23.17
N GLU A 133 -22.56 -24.24 22.37
CA GLU A 133 -23.32 -25.44 22.02
C GLU A 133 -23.70 -26.25 23.26
N LYS A 134 -22.73 -26.55 24.14
CA LYS A 134 -22.98 -27.25 25.41
C LYS A 134 -23.98 -26.50 26.31
N LEU A 135 -23.88 -25.18 26.39
CA LEU A 135 -24.84 -24.36 27.15
C LEU A 135 -26.25 -24.42 26.54
N THR A 136 -26.34 -24.43 25.21
CA THR A 136 -27.61 -24.53 24.49
C THR A 136 -28.27 -25.90 24.73
N GLU A 137 -27.50 -26.98 24.64
CA GLU A 137 -27.95 -28.34 24.96
C GLU A 137 -28.43 -28.42 26.42
N LEU A 138 -27.65 -27.87 27.35
CA LEU A 138 -27.98 -27.87 28.77
C LEU A 138 -29.29 -27.10 29.03
N ASN A 139 -29.46 -25.91 28.44
CA ASN A 139 -30.68 -25.13 28.54
C ASN A 139 -31.89 -25.88 27.92
N ALA A 140 -31.68 -26.61 26.83
CA ALA A 140 -32.73 -27.43 26.22
C ALA A 140 -33.17 -28.57 27.15
N ILE A 141 -32.24 -29.27 27.80
CA ILE A 141 -32.53 -30.33 28.77
C ILE A 141 -33.32 -29.76 29.97
N TYR A 142 -32.88 -28.64 30.56
CA TYR A 142 -33.61 -28.00 31.65
C TYR A 142 -35.04 -27.61 31.24
N THR A 143 -35.22 -27.12 30.02
CA THR A 143 -36.55 -26.78 29.51
C THR A 143 -37.43 -28.03 29.35
N GLN A 144 -36.87 -29.13 28.85
CA GLN A 144 -37.60 -30.39 28.69
C GLN A 144 -37.98 -31.01 30.04
N THR A 145 -37.07 -31.02 31.02
CA THR A 145 -37.35 -31.55 32.36
C THR A 145 -38.40 -30.70 33.08
N LEU A 146 -38.28 -29.37 33.07
CA LEU A 146 -39.29 -28.47 33.66
C LEU A 146 -40.68 -28.64 33.01
N LYS A 147 -40.75 -28.86 31.69
CA LYS A 147 -42.01 -29.17 31.01
C LYS A 147 -42.59 -30.52 31.43
N ALA A 148 -41.74 -31.52 31.68
CA ALA A 148 -42.17 -32.84 32.17
C ALA A 148 -42.70 -32.78 33.62
N PHE A 149 -42.13 -31.93 34.48
CA PHE A 149 -42.60 -31.73 35.85
C PHE A 149 -43.89 -30.89 35.98
N LYS A 150 -44.26 -30.13 34.94
CA LYS A 150 -45.47 -29.27 34.92
C LYS A 150 -46.72 -29.94 34.30
N ARG A 151 -46.64 -31.23 33.94
CA ARG A 151 -47.79 -32.06 33.55
C ARG A 151 -48.28 -32.87 34.75
#